data_AF-A0A426CM13-F1
#
_entry.id   AF-A0A426CM13-F1
#
_cell.length_a   1.000
_cell.length_b   1.000
_cell.length_c   1.000
_cell.angle_alpha   90.00
_cell.angle_beta   90.00
_cell.angle_gamma   90.00
#
_symmetry.space_group_name_H-M   'P 1'
#
loop_
_entity.id
_entity.type
_entity.pdbx_description
1 polymer ?
#
loop_
_entity_poly.entity_id
_entity_poly.type
_entity_poly.pdbx_seq_one_letter_code
_entity_poly.pdbx_strand_id
1 'polypeptide(L)'
;MKTRIHSAFTLIELLTVIAIIGVLAGILVPVTSRVRESARNAQCISNLRQIGTSLQLYLDEHRDTYPGPFYTVQSFYFTGDPDGTGFINLSRRLSPYLSSHVVPGNKRKVPVFICPSWELVMKNVSDAEYPYVINLDPKYPDGVTKWSNSKQPFGDANGPKPPHRASEFTDCPRSQTWMLSELDKKRSSRTDPMPEKPVHGSHRNELYYDYHVARAAVK
;
A
#
# COMPACT_ATOMS: atom_id res chain seq x y z
N MET A 1 59.65 -33.74 -19.68
CA MET A 1 58.31 -33.33 -20.18
C MET A 1 57.26 -34.06 -19.35
N LYS A 2 56.64 -33.41 -18.35
CA LYS A 2 55.61 -34.05 -17.49
C LYS A 2 54.28 -34.08 -18.27
N THR A 3 53.89 -35.25 -18.76
CA THR A 3 52.58 -35.48 -19.38
C THR A 3 51.49 -35.33 -18.32
N ARG A 4 50.69 -34.27 -18.41
CA ARG A 4 49.51 -34.08 -17.55
C ARG A 4 48.44 -35.08 -17.99
N ILE A 5 48.22 -36.14 -17.20
CA ILE A 5 47.08 -37.05 -17.37
C ILE A 5 45.81 -36.21 -17.19
N HIS A 6 45.03 -36.05 -18.25
CA HIS A 6 43.70 -35.45 -18.15
C HIS A 6 42.72 -36.55 -17.74
N SER A 7 42.10 -36.40 -16.57
CA SER A 7 41.01 -37.29 -16.15
C SER A 7 39.83 -37.12 -17.10
N ALA A 8 39.47 -38.16 -17.84
CA ALA A 8 38.25 -38.17 -18.64
C ALA A 8 37.03 -38.29 -17.72
N PHE A 9 36.08 -37.37 -17.88
CA PHE A 9 34.83 -37.34 -17.11
C PHE A 9 33.94 -38.50 -17.58
N THR A 10 33.41 -39.27 -16.64
CA THR A 10 32.51 -40.39 -16.98
C THR A 10 31.09 -39.90 -17.20
N LEU A 11 30.34 -40.59 -18.05
CA LEU A 11 28.93 -40.26 -18.31
C LEU A 11 28.07 -40.32 -17.04
N ILE A 12 28.42 -41.22 -16.11
CA ILE A 12 27.70 -41.38 -14.84
C ILE A 12 27.96 -40.21 -13.88
N GLU A 13 29.18 -39.64 -13.86
CA GLU A 13 29.48 -38.44 -13.08
C GLU A 13 28.68 -37.24 -13.60
N LEU A 14 28.51 -37.11 -14.92
CA LEU A 14 27.69 -36.03 -15.48
C LEU A 14 26.21 -36.22 -15.19
N LEU A 15 25.70 -37.45 -15.36
CA LEU A 15 24.30 -37.77 -15.19
C LEU A 15 23.84 -37.62 -13.73
N THR A 16 24.68 -38.01 -12.77
CA THR A 16 24.36 -37.84 -11.34
C THR A 16 24.32 -36.37 -10.93
N VAL A 17 25.22 -35.53 -11.46
CA VAL A 17 25.23 -34.09 -11.17
C VAL A 17 23.96 -33.41 -11.68
N ILE A 18 23.56 -33.66 -12.93
CA ILE A 18 22.33 -33.07 -13.47
C ILE A 18 21.09 -33.60 -12.73
N ALA A 19 21.09 -34.86 -12.28
CA ALA A 19 20.01 -35.42 -11.48
C ALA A 19 19.88 -34.71 -10.13
N ILE A 20 21.00 -34.49 -9.42
CA ILE A 20 21.00 -33.76 -8.15
C ILE A 20 20.56 -32.30 -8.35
N ILE A 21 21.07 -31.61 -9.38
CA ILE A 21 20.65 -30.23 -9.70
C ILE A 21 19.15 -30.20 -10.01
N GLY A 22 18.63 -31.18 -10.77
CA GLY A 22 17.21 -31.29 -11.09
C GLY A 22 16.34 -31.45 -9.84
N VAL A 23 16.74 -32.31 -8.90
CA VAL A 23 16.04 -32.50 -7.61
C VAL A 23 16.06 -31.22 -6.78
N LEU A 24 17.22 -30.58 -6.63
CA LEU A 24 17.35 -29.34 -5.87
C LEU A 24 16.54 -28.20 -6.49
N ALA A 25 16.63 -28.01 -7.82
CA ALA A 25 15.88 -27.00 -8.56
C ALA A 25 14.37 -27.22 -8.45
N GLY A 26 13.91 -28.48 -8.51
CA GLY A 26 12.51 -28.86 -8.35
C GLY A 26 11.90 -28.40 -7.02
N ILE A 27 12.70 -28.38 -5.94
CA ILE A 27 12.27 -27.90 -4.62
C ILE A 27 12.42 -26.36 -4.50
N LEU A 28 13.49 -25.79 -5.06
CA LEU A 28 13.80 -24.35 -4.95
C LEU A 28 12.78 -23.45 -5.67
N VAL A 29 12.31 -23.84 -6.85
CA VAL A 29 11.40 -23.02 -7.68
C VAL A 29 10.07 -22.69 -6.96
N PRO A 30 9.30 -23.64 -6.40
CA PRO A 30 8.06 -23.31 -5.70
C PRO A 30 8.30 -22.53 -4.39
N VAL A 31 9.38 -22.82 -3.67
CA VAL A 31 9.71 -22.15 -2.41
C VAL A 31 10.08 -20.68 -2.64
N THR A 32 10.93 -20.40 -3.62
CA THR A 32 11.37 -19.02 -3.93
C THR A 32 10.21 -18.10 -4.30
N SER A 33 9.16 -18.63 -4.93
CA SER A 33 7.95 -17.88 -5.28
C SER A 33 7.19 -17.42 -4.03
N ARG A 34 7.00 -18.31 -3.04
CA ARG A 34 6.37 -17.99 -1.76
C ARG A 34 7.19 -17.00 -0.93
N VAL A 35 8.51 -17.15 -0.92
CA VAL A 35 9.42 -16.22 -0.23
C VAL A 35 9.29 -14.80 -0.80
N ARG A 36 9.28 -14.65 -2.13
CA ARG A 36 9.10 -13.35 -2.79
C ARG A 36 7.76 -12.71 -2.45
N GLU A 37 6.69 -13.50 -2.35
CA GLU A 37 5.37 -13.00 -1.95
C GLU A 37 5.36 -12.52 -0.49
N SER A 38 5.94 -13.30 0.43
CA SER A 38 6.09 -12.90 1.84
C SER A 38 6.92 -11.62 1.99
N ALA A 39 8.00 -11.49 1.21
CA ALA A 39 8.84 -10.29 1.22
C ALA A 39 8.09 -9.04 0.73
N ARG A 40 7.31 -9.16 -0.36
CA ARG A 40 6.45 -8.06 -0.83
C ARG A 40 5.40 -7.69 0.22
N ASN A 41 4.76 -8.66 0.86
CA ASN A 41 3.80 -8.40 1.93
C ASN A 41 4.46 -7.67 3.12
N ALA A 42 5.63 -8.12 3.56
CA ALA A 42 6.38 -7.43 4.61
C ALA A 42 6.69 -5.97 4.24
N GLN A 43 7.04 -5.71 2.98
CA GLN A 43 7.24 -4.34 2.48
C GLN A 43 5.95 -3.52 2.46
N CYS A 44 4.82 -4.09 2.02
CA CYS A 44 3.50 -3.44 2.05
C CYS A 44 3.10 -3.03 3.48
N ILE A 45 3.29 -3.93 4.46
CA ILE A 45 3.08 -3.63 5.88
C ILE A 45 4.03 -2.53 6.37
N SER A 46 5.31 -2.58 5.99
CA SER A 46 6.28 -1.55 6.36
C SER A 46 5.93 -0.18 5.77
N ASN A 47 5.36 -0.16 4.57
CA ASN A 47 4.88 1.06 3.92
C ASN A 47 3.68 1.65 4.69
N LEU A 48 2.69 0.84 5.05
CA LEU A 48 1.56 1.28 5.89
C LEU A 48 2.02 1.82 7.25
N ARG A 49 3.02 1.20 7.89
CA ARG A 49 3.59 1.73 9.14
C ARG A 49 4.24 3.09 8.95
N GLN A 50 5.00 3.29 7.87
CA GLN A 50 5.57 4.60 7.54
C GLN A 50 4.47 5.66 7.30
N ILE A 51 3.38 5.29 6.63
CA ILE A 51 2.22 6.19 6.46
C ILE A 51 1.60 6.53 7.83
N GLY A 52 1.40 5.53 8.69
CA GLY A 52 0.86 5.72 10.05
C GLY A 52 1.72 6.62 10.93
N THR A 53 3.05 6.46 10.88
CA THR A 53 3.99 7.35 11.58
C THR A 53 3.93 8.76 11.03
N SER A 54 3.96 8.93 9.70
CA SER A 54 3.87 10.26 9.07
C SER A 54 2.55 10.96 9.38
N LEU A 55 1.46 10.21 9.52
CA LEU A 55 0.17 10.76 9.91
C LEU A 55 0.16 11.26 11.35
N GLN A 56 0.80 10.55 12.28
CA GLN A 56 0.97 11.02 13.65
C GLN A 56 1.77 12.32 13.70
N LEU A 57 2.90 12.37 12.99
CA LEU A 57 3.71 13.59 12.88
C LEU A 57 2.91 14.77 12.31
N TYR A 58 2.10 14.51 11.29
CA TYR A 58 1.20 15.52 10.72
C TYR A 58 0.22 16.06 11.78
N LEU A 59 -0.44 15.17 12.51
CA LEU A 59 -1.43 15.52 13.53
C LEU A 59 -0.81 16.37 14.64
N ASP A 60 0.39 15.99 15.11
CA ASP A 60 1.12 16.73 16.13
C ASP A 60 1.39 18.17 15.70
N GLU A 61 1.79 18.39 14.44
CA GLU A 61 2.06 19.72 13.90
C GLU A 61 0.78 20.52 13.57
N HIS A 62 -0.34 19.83 13.32
CA HIS A 62 -1.59 20.43 12.82
C HIS A 62 -2.71 20.44 13.86
N ARG A 63 -2.35 20.55 15.15
CA ARG A 63 -3.31 20.64 16.27
C ARG A 63 -4.34 19.50 16.26
N ASP A 64 -3.83 18.29 16.10
CA ASP A 64 -4.62 17.04 16.07
C ASP A 64 -5.62 16.96 14.90
N THR A 65 -5.45 17.75 13.83
CA THR A 65 -6.38 17.79 12.69
C THR A 65 -5.90 16.89 11.55
N TYR A 66 -6.75 16.00 11.03
CA TYR A 66 -6.36 15.09 9.94
C TYR A 66 -6.02 15.84 8.63
N PRO A 67 -5.14 15.29 7.79
CA PRO A 67 -4.73 15.92 6.54
C PRO A 67 -5.83 15.87 5.47
N GLY A 68 -6.46 16.97 5.11
CA GLY A 68 -7.46 16.98 4.03
C GLY A 68 -7.92 18.39 3.65
N PRO A 69 -9.06 18.56 2.95
CA PRO A 69 -9.96 17.55 2.39
C PRO A 69 -9.46 16.88 1.10
N PHE A 70 -9.85 15.63 0.87
CA PHE A 70 -9.62 14.89 -0.38
C PHE A 70 -10.56 13.69 -0.53
N TYR A 71 -10.55 13.05 -1.70
CA TYR A 71 -11.37 11.87 -1.98
C TYR A 71 -10.91 10.65 -1.19
N THR A 72 -11.77 9.63 -1.06
CA THR A 72 -11.44 8.37 -0.35
C THR A 72 -10.28 7.61 -0.94
N VAL A 73 -10.18 7.61 -2.27
CA VAL A 73 -9.12 6.93 -3.00
C VAL A 73 -7.84 7.77 -2.95
N GLN A 74 -6.74 7.15 -2.58
CA GLN A 74 -5.44 7.81 -2.44
C GLN A 74 -4.51 7.41 -3.57
N SER A 75 -3.91 8.42 -4.19
CA SER A 75 -2.90 8.23 -5.23
C SER A 75 -1.49 8.27 -4.63
N PHE A 76 -0.58 7.59 -5.29
CA PHE A 76 0.83 7.50 -4.97
C PHE A 76 1.69 8.52 -5.73
N TYR A 77 1.04 9.40 -6.48
CA TYR A 77 1.64 10.58 -7.08
C TYR A 77 0.97 11.85 -6.56
N PHE A 78 1.71 12.93 -6.61
CA PHE A 78 1.16 14.28 -6.56
C PHE A 78 1.89 15.18 -7.55
N THR A 79 1.23 16.21 -8.05
CA THR A 79 1.86 17.28 -8.83
C THR A 79 2.02 18.49 -7.93
N GLY A 80 3.22 19.03 -7.78
CA GLY A 80 3.38 20.32 -7.12
C GLY A 80 2.86 21.44 -8.02
N ASP A 81 1.56 21.66 -8.15
CA ASP A 81 1.11 22.74 -9.04
C ASP A 81 1.48 24.12 -8.46
N PRO A 82 2.05 25.04 -9.26
CA PRO A 82 2.46 26.37 -8.82
C PRO A 82 1.31 27.17 -8.18
N ASP A 83 0.10 26.96 -8.68
CA ASP A 83 -1.11 27.67 -8.25
C ASP A 83 -1.84 26.95 -7.10
N GLY A 84 -1.31 25.83 -6.60
CA GLY A 84 -1.93 25.05 -5.52
C GLY A 84 -3.23 24.33 -5.90
N THR A 85 -3.64 24.38 -7.18
CA THR A 85 -4.86 23.78 -7.74
C THR A 85 -4.75 22.29 -8.05
N GLY A 86 -3.56 21.72 -7.84
CA GLY A 86 -3.28 20.31 -8.10
C GLY A 86 -4.12 19.36 -7.27
N PHE A 87 -4.24 18.12 -7.77
CA PHE A 87 -4.96 17.06 -7.06
C PHE A 87 -4.34 16.82 -5.67
N ILE A 88 -5.02 17.27 -4.62
CA ILE A 88 -4.61 17.06 -3.23
C ILE A 88 -5.05 15.67 -2.80
N ASN A 89 -4.11 14.91 -2.23
CA ASN A 89 -4.32 13.59 -1.69
C ASN A 89 -3.41 13.40 -0.46
N LEU A 90 -3.56 12.25 0.19
CA LEU A 90 -2.81 11.91 1.38
C LEU A 90 -1.30 11.87 1.11
N SER A 91 -0.86 11.38 -0.05
CA SER A 91 0.57 11.31 -0.38
C SER A 91 1.21 12.70 -0.51
N ARG A 92 0.49 13.69 -1.05
CA ARG A 92 0.92 15.10 -1.05
C ARG A 92 1.05 15.65 0.36
N ARG A 93 0.02 15.44 1.20
CA ARG A 93 -0.02 15.99 2.57
C ARG A 93 1.05 15.40 3.47
N LEU A 94 1.33 14.11 3.32
CA LEU A 94 2.35 13.41 4.10
C LEU A 94 3.75 13.46 3.48
N SER A 95 3.90 14.03 2.28
CA SER A 95 5.18 14.08 1.56
C SER A 95 6.33 14.68 2.39
N PRO A 96 6.16 15.78 3.16
CA PRO A 96 7.25 16.35 3.96
C PRO A 96 7.82 15.38 5.01
N TYR A 97 7.00 14.47 5.52
CA TYR A 97 7.39 13.46 6.52
C TYR A 97 7.94 12.17 5.88
N LEU A 98 7.78 12.00 4.56
CA LEU A 98 8.16 10.80 3.81
C LEU A 98 9.38 11.02 2.92
N SER A 99 10.27 11.95 3.31
CA SER A 99 11.47 12.33 2.54
C SER A 99 11.17 12.70 1.07
N SER A 100 9.95 13.15 0.80
CA SER A 100 9.46 13.49 -0.54
C SER A 100 9.05 14.95 -0.54
N HIS A 101 9.83 15.83 -1.16
CA HIS A 101 9.53 17.26 -1.13
C HIS A 101 8.62 17.68 -2.28
N VAL A 102 7.68 18.58 -2.00
CA VAL A 102 6.83 19.18 -3.03
C VAL A 102 7.66 20.18 -3.82
N VAL A 103 7.85 19.92 -5.11
CA VAL A 103 8.53 20.84 -6.04
C VAL A 103 7.51 21.39 -7.03
N PRO A 104 7.35 22.72 -7.16
CA PRO A 104 6.46 23.33 -8.14
C PRO A 104 6.68 22.83 -9.58
N GLY A 105 5.61 22.67 -10.34
CA GLY A 105 5.56 22.18 -11.73
C GLY A 105 5.84 20.69 -11.94
N ASN A 106 6.25 19.94 -10.91
CA ASN A 106 6.73 18.57 -11.08
C ASN A 106 5.81 17.53 -10.46
N LYS A 107 5.51 16.49 -11.25
CA LYS A 107 4.93 15.23 -10.76
C LYS A 107 5.97 14.48 -9.94
N ARG A 108 5.57 13.98 -8.77
CA ARG A 108 6.42 13.23 -7.84
C ARG A 108 5.73 11.94 -7.40
N LYS A 109 6.45 10.83 -7.56
CA LYS A 109 6.09 9.52 -7.02
C LYS A 109 6.42 9.50 -5.53
N VAL A 110 5.53 8.99 -4.70
CA VAL A 110 5.79 8.69 -3.29
C VAL A 110 5.78 7.16 -3.13
N PRO A 111 6.95 6.49 -3.20
CA PRO A 111 7.02 5.03 -3.23
C PRO A 111 6.37 4.33 -2.04
N VAL A 112 6.34 4.99 -0.88
CA VAL A 112 5.67 4.49 0.33
C VAL A 112 4.17 4.30 0.11
N PHE A 113 3.54 5.05 -0.80
CA PHE A 113 2.14 4.86 -1.17
C PHE A 113 1.94 3.77 -2.22
N ILE A 114 2.87 2.83 -2.38
CA ILE A 114 2.73 1.71 -3.31
C ILE A 114 3.01 0.41 -2.60
N CYS A 115 2.02 -0.47 -2.55
CA CYS A 115 2.27 -1.86 -2.18
C CYS A 115 2.89 -2.60 -3.38
N PRO A 116 4.11 -3.18 -3.26
CA PRO A 116 4.72 -3.93 -4.36
C PRO A 116 3.91 -5.13 -4.84
N SER A 117 3.07 -5.75 -3.98
CA SER A 117 2.15 -6.79 -4.44
C SER A 117 1.06 -6.23 -5.34
N TRP A 118 0.53 -5.04 -5.02
CA TRP A 118 -0.44 -4.36 -5.86
C TRP A 118 0.16 -3.95 -7.22
N GLU A 119 1.35 -3.34 -7.22
CA GLU A 119 2.03 -2.93 -8.46
C GLU A 119 2.29 -4.13 -9.39
N LEU A 120 2.66 -5.28 -8.81
CA LEU A 120 2.85 -6.53 -9.54
C LEU A 120 1.55 -7.08 -10.15
N VAL A 121 0.45 -7.07 -9.39
CA VAL A 121 -0.86 -7.61 -9.83
C VAL A 121 -1.47 -6.74 -10.91
N MET A 122 -1.40 -5.42 -10.75
CA MET A 122 -2.10 -4.48 -11.63
C MET A 122 -1.49 -4.42 -13.03
N LYS A 123 -0.16 -4.54 -13.18
CA LYS A 123 0.59 -4.40 -14.45
C LYS A 123 0.33 -3.07 -15.17
N ASN A 124 1.38 -2.41 -15.68
CA ASN A 124 1.24 -1.13 -16.40
C ASN A 124 0.44 -0.10 -15.58
N VAL A 125 0.79 0.04 -14.30
CA VAL A 125 0.13 1.00 -13.40
C VAL A 125 0.38 2.41 -13.91
N SER A 126 -0.70 3.13 -14.20
CA SER A 126 -0.65 4.56 -14.56
C SER A 126 -0.83 5.47 -13.34
N ASP A 127 -0.47 6.75 -13.47
CA ASP A 127 -0.66 7.77 -12.41
C ASP A 127 -2.12 7.95 -11.98
N ALA A 128 -3.08 7.48 -12.79
CA ALA A 128 -4.52 7.58 -12.52
C ALA A 128 -5.06 6.49 -11.59
N GLU A 129 -4.22 5.53 -11.19
CA GLU A 129 -4.61 4.40 -10.34
C GLU A 129 -4.43 4.70 -8.85
N TYR A 130 -5.24 4.05 -8.02
CA TYR A 130 -5.29 4.30 -6.57
C TYR A 130 -5.00 3.00 -5.80
N PRO A 131 -3.82 2.89 -5.16
CA PRO A 131 -3.44 1.70 -4.39
C PRO A 131 -4.06 1.61 -3.00
N TYR A 132 -4.58 2.72 -2.47
CA TYR A 132 -5.16 2.77 -1.13
C TYR A 132 -6.52 3.45 -1.11
N VAL A 133 -7.36 3.07 -0.14
CA VAL A 133 -8.66 3.68 0.16
C VAL A 133 -8.75 4.01 1.64
N ILE A 134 -9.33 5.17 1.94
CA ILE A 134 -9.58 5.62 3.30
C ILE A 134 -10.98 5.22 3.74
N ASN A 135 -11.11 4.75 4.97
CA ASN A 135 -12.39 4.57 5.64
C ASN A 135 -12.98 5.92 6.03
N LEU A 136 -14.12 6.30 5.45
CA LEU A 136 -14.83 7.53 5.81
C LEU A 136 -15.88 7.36 6.91
N ASP A 137 -16.22 6.12 7.24
CA ASP A 137 -17.21 5.85 8.27
C ASP A 137 -16.71 4.76 9.23
N PRO A 138 -16.27 5.14 10.43
CA PRO A 138 -15.81 4.17 11.43
C PRO A 138 -16.89 3.15 11.83
N LYS A 139 -18.16 3.39 11.48
CA LYS A 139 -19.30 2.48 11.68
C LYS A 139 -19.36 1.32 10.68
N TYR A 140 -18.70 1.41 9.53
CA TYR A 140 -18.77 0.42 8.45
C TYR A 140 -17.39 -0.20 8.18
N PRO A 141 -17.07 -1.34 8.82
CA PRO A 141 -15.80 -2.04 8.61
C PRO A 141 -15.66 -2.69 7.22
N ASP A 142 -16.70 -2.68 6.37
CA ASP A 142 -16.79 -3.30 5.04
C ASP A 142 -16.71 -2.32 3.84
N GLY A 143 -16.80 -1.01 4.09
CA GLY A 143 -15.64 -0.19 3.74
C GLY A 143 -15.49 0.51 2.40
N VAL A 144 -16.49 0.65 1.52
CA VAL A 144 -16.32 1.61 0.38
C VAL A 144 -17.56 2.40 -0.03
N THR A 145 -18.77 2.00 0.31
CA THR A 145 -19.94 2.56 -0.37
C THR A 145 -21.13 2.77 0.53
N LYS A 146 -21.07 3.80 1.38
CA LYS A 146 -22.18 4.77 1.47
C LYS A 146 -21.55 6.15 1.68
N TRP A 147 -21.73 7.06 0.73
CA TRP A 147 -21.62 8.51 0.92
C TRP A 147 -22.72 8.98 1.88
N SER A 148 -22.79 8.33 3.03
CA SER A 148 -23.68 8.64 4.12
C SER A 148 -23.04 9.76 4.92
N ASN A 149 -23.84 10.46 5.73
CA ASN A 149 -23.51 11.65 6.52
C ASN A 149 -22.50 11.39 7.66
N SER A 150 -21.53 10.51 7.43
CA SER A 150 -20.49 10.01 8.32
C SER A 150 -19.46 11.10 8.59
N LYS A 151 -18.87 11.09 9.81
CA LYS A 151 -17.76 11.97 10.20
C LYS A 151 -16.52 11.60 9.37
N GLN A 152 -16.38 12.17 8.18
CA GLN A 152 -15.24 11.95 7.28
C GLN A 152 -13.98 12.54 7.94
N PRO A 153 -13.04 11.74 8.47
CA PRO A 153 -11.96 12.28 9.31
C PRO A 153 -11.11 13.28 8.54
N PHE A 154 -10.86 12.96 7.28
CA PHE A 154 -10.08 13.78 6.38
C PHE A 154 -10.92 14.84 5.65
N GLY A 155 -12.21 15.02 5.92
CA GLY A 155 -13.06 16.00 5.24
C GLY A 155 -13.52 15.58 3.83
N ASP A 156 -14.45 16.34 3.25
CA ASP A 156 -15.08 16.04 1.94
C ASP A 156 -14.43 16.85 0.82
N ALA A 157 -13.90 16.19 -0.21
CA ALA A 157 -13.34 16.88 -1.37
C ALA A 157 -14.37 17.73 -2.13
N ASN A 158 -15.64 17.34 -2.13
CA ASN A 158 -16.70 18.01 -2.90
C ASN A 158 -17.63 18.87 -2.03
N GLY A 159 -17.43 18.85 -0.70
CA GLY A 159 -18.33 19.50 0.25
C GLY A 159 -17.62 20.55 1.10
N PRO A 160 -18.37 21.40 1.81
CA PRO A 160 -17.79 22.41 2.71
C PRO A 160 -17.24 21.81 4.01
N LYS A 161 -17.07 20.49 4.10
CA LYS A 161 -16.69 19.80 5.34
C LYS A 161 -15.18 19.90 5.55
N PRO A 162 -14.71 20.65 6.56
CA PRO A 162 -13.30 20.67 6.88
C PRO A 162 -12.86 19.32 7.45
N PRO A 163 -11.54 19.01 7.45
CA PRO A 163 -11.02 17.88 8.19
C PRO A 163 -11.31 18.03 9.69
N HIS A 164 -11.58 16.89 10.33
CA HIS A 164 -11.90 16.83 11.76
C HIS A 164 -10.65 16.57 12.59
N ARG A 165 -10.70 16.90 13.87
CA ARG A 165 -9.66 16.51 14.83
C ARG A 165 -9.77 15.05 15.22
N ALA A 166 -8.65 14.38 15.49
CA ALA A 166 -8.68 13.00 15.95
C ALA A 166 -9.43 12.86 17.29
N SER A 167 -9.38 13.88 18.14
CA SER A 167 -10.12 13.99 19.40
C SER A 167 -11.65 14.00 19.23
N GLU A 168 -12.19 14.34 18.05
CA GLU A 168 -13.65 14.37 17.79
C GLU A 168 -14.26 12.96 17.58
N PHE A 169 -13.40 11.94 17.50
CA PHE A 169 -13.75 10.55 17.26
C PHE A 169 -13.69 9.71 18.54
N THR A 170 -14.30 10.18 19.64
CA THR A 170 -14.35 9.47 20.93
C THR A 170 -15.07 8.12 20.85
N ASP A 171 -16.07 8.02 19.98
CA ASP A 171 -16.91 6.82 19.84
C ASP A 171 -16.34 5.81 18.83
N CYS A 172 -15.15 6.07 18.28
CA CYS A 172 -14.46 5.19 17.35
C CYS A 172 -13.57 4.22 18.15
N PRO A 173 -13.82 2.89 18.12
CA PRO A 173 -12.89 1.92 18.69
C PRO A 173 -11.62 1.87 17.83
N ARG A 174 -10.64 2.74 18.15
CA ARG A 174 -9.52 3.08 17.25
C ARG A 174 -8.68 1.88 16.80
N SER A 175 -8.55 0.85 17.64
CA SER A 175 -7.82 -0.39 17.35
C SER A 175 -8.64 -1.44 16.59
N GLN A 176 -9.95 -1.25 16.43
CA GLN A 176 -10.83 -2.18 15.72
C GLN A 176 -11.36 -1.60 14.41
N THR A 177 -11.26 -0.29 14.24
CA THR A 177 -11.66 0.40 13.02
C THR A 177 -10.43 0.70 12.16
N TRP A 178 -10.41 0.14 10.95
CA TRP A 178 -9.40 0.48 9.96
C TRP A 178 -9.64 1.89 9.39
N MET A 179 -8.56 2.57 9.07
CA MET A 179 -8.50 3.93 8.54
C MET A 179 -8.04 3.95 7.08
N LEU A 180 -7.03 3.15 6.73
CA LEU A 180 -6.51 3.04 5.36
C LEU A 180 -6.35 1.56 5.00
N SER A 181 -6.94 1.15 3.89
CA SER A 181 -6.81 -0.21 3.36
C SER A 181 -6.14 -0.20 1.99
N GLU A 182 -5.37 -1.24 1.72
CA GLU A 182 -4.92 -1.58 0.37
C GLU A 182 -6.13 -1.88 -0.52
N LEU A 183 -6.10 -1.39 -1.76
CA LEU A 183 -7.04 -1.74 -2.81
C LEU A 183 -6.48 -2.88 -3.65
N ASP A 184 -7.36 -3.73 -4.19
CA ASP A 184 -6.93 -4.93 -4.93
C ASP A 184 -7.43 -4.99 -6.37
N LYS A 185 -7.81 -3.84 -6.93
CA LYS A 185 -8.11 -3.70 -8.36
C LYS A 185 -7.70 -2.33 -8.87
N LYS A 186 -7.51 -2.23 -10.18
CA LYS A 186 -7.61 -0.96 -10.89
C LYS A 186 -9.05 -0.49 -10.77
N ARG A 187 -9.26 0.62 -10.09
CA ARG A 187 -10.60 1.10 -9.78
C ARG A 187 -11.12 1.95 -10.94
N SER A 188 -12.29 1.62 -11.50
CA SER A 188 -12.92 2.36 -12.59
C SER A 188 -13.65 3.62 -12.09
N SER A 189 -14.17 3.58 -10.87
CA SER A 189 -14.83 4.72 -10.22
C SER A 189 -14.57 4.76 -8.71
N ARG A 190 -14.51 5.97 -8.13
CA ARG A 190 -14.40 6.24 -6.68
C ARG A 190 -15.59 5.74 -5.85
N THR A 191 -16.59 5.15 -6.50
CA THR A 191 -17.76 4.54 -5.88
C THR A 191 -17.79 3.01 -6.01
N ASP A 192 -16.82 2.40 -6.69
CA ASP A 192 -16.80 0.94 -6.83
C ASP A 192 -16.61 0.26 -5.46
N PRO A 193 -17.29 -0.86 -5.16
CA PRO A 193 -17.05 -1.61 -3.94
C PRO A 193 -15.62 -2.17 -3.90
N MET A 194 -15.15 -2.48 -2.69
CA MET A 194 -13.86 -3.14 -2.48
C MET A 194 -13.88 -4.51 -3.16
N PRO A 195 -12.80 -4.93 -3.84
CA PRO A 195 -12.74 -6.24 -4.48
C PRO A 195 -12.90 -7.39 -3.50
N GLU A 196 -13.52 -8.49 -3.91
CA GLU A 196 -13.60 -9.69 -3.07
C GLU A 196 -12.26 -10.43 -2.95
N LYS A 197 -11.32 -10.21 -3.87
CA LYS A 197 -10.03 -10.92 -3.89
C LYS A 197 -8.88 -9.98 -3.60
N PRO A 198 -8.12 -10.20 -2.50
CA PRO A 198 -7.04 -9.30 -2.14
C PRO A 198 -5.73 -9.57 -2.89
N VAL A 199 -4.83 -8.57 -2.95
CA VAL A 199 -3.49 -8.71 -3.57
C VAL A 199 -2.58 -9.67 -2.80
N HIS A 200 -2.89 -9.94 -1.53
CA HIS A 200 -2.18 -10.88 -0.67
C HIS A 200 -2.92 -12.23 -0.52
N GLY A 201 -3.86 -12.53 -1.42
CA GLY A 201 -4.56 -13.81 -1.52
C GLY A 201 -5.65 -14.04 -0.45
N SER A 202 -5.30 -13.97 0.84
CA SER A 202 -6.20 -14.32 1.96
C SER A 202 -6.58 -13.17 2.88
N HIS A 203 -5.89 -12.03 2.77
CA HIS A 203 -6.06 -10.89 3.67
C HIS A 203 -5.74 -9.58 2.96
N ARG A 204 -6.21 -8.47 3.54
CA ARG A 204 -5.75 -7.10 3.25
C ARG A 204 -4.85 -6.64 4.40
N ASN A 205 -3.86 -5.80 4.10
CA ASN A 205 -3.21 -5.05 5.16
C ASN A 205 -3.96 -3.73 5.36
N GLU A 206 -4.26 -3.44 6.61
CA GLU A 206 -5.03 -2.28 7.03
C GLU A 206 -4.26 -1.52 8.10
N LEU A 207 -4.25 -0.19 7.97
CA LEU A 207 -3.80 0.73 9.00
C LEU A 207 -5.03 1.19 9.79
N TYR A 208 -4.97 1.12 11.11
CA TYR A 208 -6.07 1.43 12.02
C TYR A 208 -5.97 2.86 12.58
N TYR A 209 -7.03 3.35 13.21
CA TYR A 209 -7.08 4.72 13.74
C TYR A 209 -6.17 4.96 14.95
N ASP A 210 -5.69 3.92 15.61
CA ASP A 210 -4.59 3.96 16.60
C ASP A 210 -3.20 3.74 15.95
N TYR A 211 -3.15 3.79 14.61
CA TYR A 211 -1.94 3.72 13.77
C TYR A 211 -1.21 2.38 13.77
N HIS A 212 -1.75 1.33 14.39
CA HIS A 212 -1.21 -0.01 14.18
C HIS A 212 -1.61 -0.57 12.81
N VAL A 213 -0.83 -1.53 12.32
CA VAL A 213 -1.11 -2.22 11.06
C VAL A 213 -1.42 -3.67 11.37
N ALA A 214 -2.57 -4.15 10.88
CA ALA A 214 -2.98 -5.53 11.03
C ALA A 214 -3.48 -6.11 9.69
N ARG A 215 -3.57 -7.44 9.68
CA ARG A 215 -4.13 -8.19 8.55
C ARG A 215 -5.62 -8.40 8.79
N ALA A 216 -6.45 -7.89 7.90
CA ALA A 216 -7.87 -8.12 7.93
C ALA A 216 -8.25 -9.26 6.99
N ALA A 217 -9.09 -10.19 7.47
CA ALA A 217 -9.69 -11.21 6.63
C ALA A 217 -10.67 -10.54 5.65
N VAL A 218 -10.69 -11.03 4.42
CA VAL A 218 -11.66 -10.54 3.42
C VAL A 218 -13.01 -11.17 3.74
N LYS A 219 -14.02 -10.33 3.90
CA LYS A 219 -15.41 -10.73 4.18
C LYS A 219 -16.17 -11.00 2.89
#